data_AF-A0A9Q1FM05-F1
#
_entry.id   AF-A0A9Q1FM05-F1
#
_cell.length_a   1.000
_cell.length_b   1.000
_cell.length_c   1.000
_cell.angle_alpha   90.00
_cell.angle_beta   90.00
_cell.angle_gamma   90.00
#
_symmetry.space_group_name_H-M   'P 1'
#
loop_
_entity.id
_entity.type
_entity.pdbx_description
1 polymer ?
#
loop_
_entity_poly.entity_id
_entity_poly.type
_entity_poly.pdbx_seq_one_letter_code
_entity_poly.pdbx_strand_id
1 'polypeptide(L)'
;MHYPENVVDSLTDHHFKQLFNGSEIVVAGRLSDNDLSNFLVEVSAQGSEEEVSYKGQANTLDWNVMFPNEKYIFGDFTERLWAYLTIQQLLSKKESGTADEKANAATRALEMSLQYSFVTPLTSMVATKPQSDEGPGDTLIADKLTEVDGDPHFIINVPEQNDSLCFNINDAPGTIFNLVRDPLPGIVVNGQTIGDKKVDPGSKINTYFGRLGIVHQKLGLQLEVTTQSITVLQGGTQTSLSWSKTASLKWPSADLQVTKDRSLTVTLKDSVKFVIVLHKVWEKHPYHRDYLGFYTLDSHLLSPKVHGLLGQFYNGVHFEVGELHNGDVSDKPDATMIVKGSELSVTRGWQRDFLWDVKNGERVPCWFIHNNGTGLIDGRASDYIVSGIFKTI
;
A
#
# COMPACT_ATOMS: atom_id res chain seq x y z
N MET A 1 -7.27 -3.25 -40.00
CA MET A 1 -7.79 -4.27 -39.08
C MET A 1 -9.30 -4.09 -39.00
N HIS A 2 -10.06 -5.17 -39.06
CA HIS A 2 -11.52 -5.17 -39.10
C HIS A 2 -12.08 -5.83 -37.84
N TYR A 3 -13.07 -5.17 -37.24
CA TYR A 3 -13.74 -5.56 -35.99
C TYR A 3 -15.27 -5.53 -36.19
N PRO A 4 -16.06 -6.35 -35.48
CA PRO A 4 -17.51 -6.40 -35.65
C PRO A 4 -18.20 -5.11 -35.15
N GLU A 5 -18.74 -4.30 -36.07
CA GLU A 5 -19.35 -2.99 -35.74
C GLU A 5 -20.55 -3.09 -34.78
N ASN A 6 -21.25 -4.22 -34.77
CA ASN A 6 -22.41 -4.45 -33.92
C ASN A 6 -22.06 -4.72 -32.44
N VAL A 7 -20.78 -4.92 -32.12
CA VAL A 7 -20.32 -5.31 -30.77
C VAL A 7 -19.33 -4.29 -30.18
N VAL A 8 -18.84 -3.35 -30.98
CA VAL A 8 -17.86 -2.35 -30.55
C VAL A 8 -18.49 -0.97 -30.44
N ASP A 9 -18.46 -0.40 -29.24
CA ASP A 9 -18.95 0.95 -28.94
C ASP A 9 -17.92 2.02 -29.34
N SER A 10 -16.63 1.74 -29.14
CA SER A 10 -15.55 2.65 -29.55
C SER A 10 -14.24 1.94 -29.82
N LEU A 11 -13.43 2.50 -30.71
CA LEU A 11 -12.16 1.94 -31.18
C LEU A 11 -11.15 3.07 -31.40
N THR A 12 -9.89 2.80 -31.05
CA THR A 12 -8.77 3.61 -31.52
C THR A 12 -8.52 3.38 -33.01
N ASP A 13 -7.63 4.17 -33.61
CA ASP A 13 -7.17 3.94 -34.99
C ASP A 13 -6.84 2.47 -35.24
N HIS A 14 -7.39 1.92 -36.33
CA HIS A 14 -7.26 0.51 -36.72
C HIS A 14 -6.80 0.34 -38.18
N HIS A 15 -6.46 1.45 -38.83
CA HIS A 15 -5.89 1.50 -40.16
C HIS A 15 -4.54 2.23 -40.11
N PHE A 16 -3.49 1.53 -40.48
CA PHE A 16 -2.11 2.01 -40.41
C PHE A 16 -1.46 1.85 -41.77
N LYS A 17 -0.68 2.85 -42.18
CA LYS A 17 -0.07 2.88 -43.52
C LYS A 17 1.04 1.86 -43.70
N GLN A 18 1.87 1.66 -42.67
CA GLN A 18 3.08 0.84 -42.72
C GLN A 18 3.35 0.23 -41.34
N LEU A 19 3.95 -0.96 -41.31
CA LEU A 19 4.48 -1.62 -40.11
C LEU A 19 5.96 -1.92 -40.34
N PHE A 20 6.83 -1.50 -39.43
CA PHE A 20 8.27 -1.69 -39.54
C PHE A 20 8.76 -2.78 -38.59
N ASN A 21 9.83 -3.46 -38.97
CA ASN A 21 10.46 -4.44 -38.10
C ASN A 21 10.96 -3.78 -36.80
N GLY A 22 10.65 -4.38 -35.65
CA GLY A 22 10.94 -3.83 -34.32
C GLY A 22 9.89 -2.86 -33.77
N SER A 23 8.79 -2.63 -34.51
CA SER A 23 7.62 -1.85 -34.04
C SER A 23 6.41 -2.75 -33.80
N GLU A 24 5.39 -2.18 -33.13
CA GLU A 24 4.13 -2.87 -32.82
C GLU A 24 2.94 -1.94 -33.11
N ILE A 25 1.85 -2.53 -33.62
CA ILE A 25 0.56 -1.84 -33.75
C ILE A 25 -0.34 -2.28 -32.60
N VAL A 26 -0.85 -1.31 -31.85
CA VAL A 26 -1.79 -1.54 -30.76
C VAL A 26 -3.12 -0.90 -31.12
N VAL A 27 -4.20 -1.69 -31.02
CA VAL A 27 -5.58 -1.21 -31.17
C VAL A 27 -6.34 -1.55 -29.89
N ALA A 28 -7.02 -0.55 -29.34
CA ALA A 28 -7.83 -0.69 -28.14
C ALA A 28 -9.27 -0.26 -28.43
N GLY A 29 -10.23 -0.81 -27.69
CA GLY A 29 -11.64 -0.49 -27.87
C GLY A 29 -12.49 -0.85 -26.67
N ARG A 30 -13.72 -0.35 -26.67
CA ARG A 30 -14.77 -0.64 -25.70
C ARG A 30 -15.88 -1.42 -26.38
N LEU A 31 -16.30 -2.52 -25.78
CA LEU A 31 -17.40 -3.34 -26.26
C LEU A 31 -18.74 -2.83 -25.74
N SER A 32 -19.80 -3.02 -26.53
CA SER A 32 -21.17 -2.65 -26.18
C SER A 32 -21.81 -3.60 -25.17
N ASP A 33 -21.36 -4.86 -25.14
CA ASP A 33 -21.77 -5.89 -24.18
C ASP A 33 -20.55 -6.78 -23.85
N ASN A 34 -20.60 -7.48 -22.72
CA ASN A 34 -19.53 -8.39 -22.27
C ASN A 34 -19.58 -9.77 -22.94
N ASP A 35 -20.45 -9.98 -23.92
CA ASP A 35 -20.49 -11.23 -24.69
C ASP A 35 -19.40 -11.26 -25.75
N LEU A 36 -18.31 -11.92 -25.38
CA LEU A 36 -17.13 -12.14 -26.20
C LEU A 36 -17.14 -13.51 -26.90
N SER A 37 -18.22 -14.30 -26.76
CA SER A 37 -18.26 -15.70 -27.21
C SER A 37 -18.05 -15.90 -28.72
N ASN A 38 -18.08 -14.83 -29.52
CA ASN A 38 -17.80 -14.84 -30.96
C ASN A 38 -17.10 -13.56 -31.47
N PHE A 39 -16.14 -13.00 -30.72
CA PHE A 39 -15.42 -11.80 -31.18
C PHE A 39 -14.32 -12.15 -32.21
N LEU A 40 -14.65 -11.98 -33.50
CA LEU A 40 -13.77 -12.26 -34.63
C LEU A 40 -13.03 -11.00 -35.07
N VAL A 41 -11.70 -11.10 -35.20
CA VAL A 41 -10.83 -10.02 -35.68
C VAL A 41 -10.15 -10.45 -36.96
N GLU A 42 -10.14 -9.57 -37.96
CA GLU A 42 -9.43 -9.78 -39.21
C GLU A 42 -8.36 -8.71 -39.44
N VAL A 43 -7.14 -9.13 -39.74
CA VAL A 43 -6.01 -8.26 -40.04
C VAL A 43 -5.55 -8.54 -41.46
N SER A 44 -5.82 -7.61 -42.36
CA SER A 44 -5.32 -7.63 -43.74
C SER A 44 -4.21 -6.58 -43.93
N ALA A 45 -3.18 -6.94 -44.69
CA ALA A 45 -2.07 -6.08 -45.04
C ALA A 45 -1.45 -6.49 -46.40
N GLN A 46 -0.87 -5.53 -47.12
CA GLN A 46 -0.13 -5.79 -48.36
C GLN A 46 1.37 -5.90 -48.07
N GLY A 47 1.94 -7.08 -48.28
CA GLY A 47 3.39 -7.30 -48.27
C GLY A 47 4.04 -6.94 -49.60
N SER A 48 5.37 -7.07 -49.68
CA SER A 48 6.15 -6.81 -50.90
C SER A 48 5.84 -7.76 -52.04
N GLU A 49 5.40 -8.99 -51.74
CA GLU A 49 5.16 -10.05 -52.72
C GLU A 49 3.70 -10.53 -52.73
N GLU A 50 3.02 -10.52 -51.58
CA GLU A 50 1.65 -11.03 -51.44
C GLU A 50 0.81 -10.23 -50.46
N GLU A 51 -0.50 -10.31 -50.63
CA GLU A 51 -1.46 -9.86 -49.62
C GLU A 51 -1.52 -10.90 -48.49
N VAL A 52 -1.53 -10.43 -47.27
CA VAL A 52 -1.56 -11.26 -46.06
C VAL A 52 -2.84 -10.95 -45.30
N SER A 53 -3.63 -11.97 -45.00
CA SER A 53 -4.81 -11.87 -44.13
C SER A 53 -4.74 -12.90 -43.01
N TYR A 54 -4.90 -12.42 -41.77
CA TYR A 54 -4.99 -13.24 -40.57
C TYR A 54 -6.36 -13.07 -39.93
N LYS A 55 -6.96 -14.18 -39.52
CA LYS A 55 -8.20 -14.19 -38.73
C LYS A 55 -7.91 -14.73 -37.34
N GLY A 56 -8.33 -13.98 -36.33
CA GLY A 56 -8.25 -14.36 -34.92
C GLY A 56 -9.64 -14.42 -34.31
N GLN A 57 -9.86 -15.39 -33.42
CA GLN A 57 -11.05 -15.44 -32.58
C GLN A 57 -10.61 -15.20 -31.14
N ALA A 58 -11.20 -14.19 -30.50
CA ALA A 58 -11.01 -14.00 -29.07
C ALA A 58 -11.90 -15.01 -28.32
N ASN A 59 -11.31 -15.78 -27.42
CA ASN A 59 -12.05 -16.64 -26.49
C ASN A 59 -12.00 -16.01 -25.10
N THR A 60 -13.12 -16.05 -24.39
CA THR A 60 -13.17 -15.81 -22.94
C THR A 60 -12.62 -17.02 -22.20
N LEU A 61 -11.32 -17.26 -22.34
CA LEU A 61 -10.64 -18.00 -21.29
C LEU A 61 -10.64 -17.08 -20.07
N ASP A 62 -11.19 -17.58 -18.97
CA ASP A 62 -11.13 -16.90 -17.68
C ASP A 62 -9.67 -16.49 -17.46
N TRP A 63 -9.41 -15.19 -17.27
CA TRP A 63 -8.07 -14.62 -17.09
C TRP A 63 -7.28 -15.36 -16.00
N ASN A 64 -8.00 -15.93 -15.02
CA ASN A 64 -7.47 -16.78 -13.96
C ASN A 64 -6.84 -18.10 -14.46
N VAL A 65 -7.18 -18.57 -15.66
CA VAL A 65 -6.70 -19.83 -16.26
C VAL A 65 -5.44 -19.60 -17.11
N MET A 66 -5.35 -18.46 -17.80
CA MET A 66 -4.20 -18.13 -18.66
C MET A 66 -3.02 -17.57 -17.85
N PHE A 67 -3.31 -16.85 -16.77
CA PHE A 67 -2.32 -16.26 -15.87
C PHE A 67 -2.62 -16.59 -14.40
N PRO A 68 -2.61 -17.88 -13.99
CA PRO A 68 -3.02 -18.30 -12.65
C PRO A 68 -2.14 -17.73 -11.52
N ASN A 69 -0.92 -17.30 -11.85
CA ASN A 69 0.07 -16.78 -10.91
C ASN A 69 0.34 -15.27 -11.06
N GLU A 70 -0.25 -14.61 -12.06
CA GLU A 70 -0.14 -13.16 -12.23
C GLU A 70 -1.49 -12.54 -11.87
N LYS A 71 -1.68 -12.18 -10.59
CA LYS A 71 -2.73 -11.22 -10.23
C LYS A 71 -2.29 -9.84 -10.73
N TYR A 72 -2.41 -9.62 -12.03
CA TYR A 72 -2.04 -8.36 -12.68
C TYR A 72 -2.78 -7.21 -11.98
N ILE A 73 -2.07 -6.09 -11.79
CA ILE A 73 -2.29 -5.13 -10.71
C ILE A 73 -3.50 -4.19 -10.93
N PHE A 74 -4.25 -4.37 -12.01
CA PHE A 74 -5.34 -3.50 -12.40
C PHE A 74 -6.40 -4.31 -13.15
N GLY A 75 -7.57 -4.53 -12.53
CA GLY A 75 -8.73 -5.06 -13.25
C GLY A 75 -9.23 -4.11 -14.34
N ASP A 76 -8.83 -2.84 -14.27
CA ASP A 76 -9.16 -1.74 -15.16
C ASP A 76 -7.99 -1.31 -16.08
N PHE A 77 -6.84 -2.00 -16.11
CA PHE A 77 -5.70 -1.52 -16.92
C PHE A 77 -6.01 -1.52 -18.41
N THR A 78 -6.73 -2.52 -18.91
CA THR A 78 -7.16 -2.57 -20.31
C THR A 78 -8.09 -1.40 -20.64
N GLU A 79 -8.97 -1.03 -19.71
CA GLU A 79 -9.85 0.14 -19.81
C GLU A 79 -9.05 1.46 -19.76
N ARG A 80 -8.11 1.60 -18.81
CA ARG A 80 -7.23 2.77 -18.70
C ARG A 80 -6.29 2.92 -19.89
N LEU A 81 -5.79 1.81 -20.45
CA LEU A 81 -4.97 1.80 -21.66
C LEU A 81 -5.79 2.28 -22.86
N TRP A 82 -7.02 1.77 -23.02
CA TRP A 82 -7.95 2.27 -24.03
C TRP A 82 -8.20 3.78 -23.85
N ALA A 83 -8.49 4.23 -22.62
CA ALA A 83 -8.73 5.64 -22.34
C ALA A 83 -7.50 6.50 -22.67
N TYR A 84 -6.30 6.07 -22.28
CA TYR A 84 -5.04 6.76 -22.57
C TYR A 84 -4.81 6.91 -24.08
N LEU A 85 -4.89 5.82 -24.84
CA LEU A 85 -4.69 5.85 -26.30
C LEU A 85 -5.74 6.73 -27.00
N THR A 86 -7.00 6.64 -26.57
CA THR A 86 -8.10 7.46 -27.10
C THR A 86 -7.85 8.95 -26.85
N ILE A 87 -7.44 9.32 -25.62
CA ILE A 87 -7.10 10.70 -25.27
C ILE A 87 -5.94 11.22 -26.12
N GLN A 88 -4.88 10.43 -26.32
CA GLN A 88 -3.74 10.82 -27.17
C GLN A 88 -4.18 11.08 -28.62
N GLN A 89 -5.03 10.23 -29.19
CA GLN A 89 -5.57 10.42 -30.54
C GLN A 89 -6.44 11.69 -30.64
N LEU A 90 -7.28 11.96 -29.64
CA LEU A 90 -8.09 13.18 -29.60
C LEU A 90 -7.22 14.44 -29.48
N LEU A 91 -6.15 14.40 -28.68
CA LEU A 91 -5.20 15.50 -28.56
C LEU A 91 -4.44 15.74 -29.88
N SER A 92 -4.03 14.68 -30.58
CA SER A 92 -3.41 14.81 -31.90
C SER A 92 -4.40 15.38 -32.94
N LYS A 93 -5.65 14.92 -32.95
CA LYS A 93 -6.70 15.43 -33.85
C LYS A 93 -7.03 16.90 -33.59
N LYS A 94 -6.94 17.36 -32.34
CA LYS A 94 -7.06 18.78 -31.98
C LYS A 94 -5.98 19.65 -32.66
N GLU A 95 -4.82 19.09 -33.02
CA GLU A 95 -3.76 19.83 -33.71
C GLU A 95 -3.97 19.87 -35.23
N SER A 96 -4.50 18.79 -35.83
CA SER A 96 -4.52 18.59 -37.30
C SER A 96 -5.91 18.65 -37.99
N GLY A 97 -7.02 18.82 -37.26
CA GLY A 97 -8.40 18.82 -37.82
C GLY A 97 -8.94 20.16 -38.35
N THR A 98 -10.17 20.15 -38.87
CA THR A 98 -10.95 21.37 -39.17
C THR A 98 -11.40 22.09 -37.89
N ALA A 99 -11.87 23.35 -37.96
CA ALA A 99 -12.24 24.12 -36.77
C ALA A 99 -13.27 23.41 -35.88
N ASP A 100 -14.31 22.83 -36.47
CA ASP A 100 -15.35 22.09 -35.75
C ASP A 100 -14.83 20.76 -35.17
N GLU A 101 -13.98 20.05 -35.92
CA GLU A 101 -13.36 18.82 -35.44
C GLU A 101 -12.39 19.07 -34.28
N LYS A 102 -11.66 20.18 -34.31
CA LYS A 102 -10.75 20.58 -33.24
C LYS A 102 -11.52 20.89 -31.96
N ALA A 103 -12.64 21.60 -32.07
CA ALA A 103 -13.51 21.90 -30.94
C ALA A 103 -14.09 20.61 -30.34
N ASN A 104 -14.65 19.74 -31.17
CA ASN A 104 -15.23 18.47 -30.72
C ASN A 104 -14.18 17.54 -30.09
N ALA A 105 -12.98 17.46 -30.68
CA ALA A 105 -11.89 16.65 -30.13
C ALA A 105 -11.38 17.19 -28.80
N ALA A 106 -11.28 18.52 -28.64
CA ALA A 106 -10.88 19.14 -27.38
C ALA A 106 -11.89 18.87 -26.27
N THR A 107 -13.20 19.02 -26.55
CA THR A 107 -14.27 18.74 -25.57
C THR A 107 -14.21 17.28 -25.11
N ARG A 108 -14.15 16.33 -26.05
CA ARG A 108 -14.12 14.90 -25.72
C ARG A 108 -12.82 14.50 -24.99
N ALA A 109 -11.68 15.06 -25.38
CA ALA A 109 -10.41 14.81 -24.69
C ALA A 109 -10.44 15.33 -23.25
N LEU A 110 -11.03 16.51 -23.02
CA LEU A 110 -11.20 17.07 -21.68
C LEU A 110 -12.11 16.19 -20.82
N GLU A 111 -13.28 15.82 -21.33
CA GLU A 111 -14.23 14.95 -20.63
C GLU A 111 -13.60 13.61 -20.23
N MET A 112 -12.92 12.94 -21.16
CA MET A 112 -12.22 11.68 -20.87
C MET A 112 -11.04 11.88 -19.91
N SER A 113 -10.29 12.97 -20.03
CA SER A 113 -9.20 13.29 -19.11
C SER A 113 -9.71 13.44 -17.67
N LEU A 114 -10.85 14.09 -17.48
CA LEU A 114 -11.49 14.23 -16.18
C LEU A 114 -12.06 12.90 -15.67
N GLN A 115 -12.78 12.17 -16.53
CA GLN A 115 -13.39 10.88 -16.19
C GLN A 115 -12.34 9.85 -15.69
N TYR A 116 -11.20 9.76 -16.36
CA TYR A 116 -10.12 8.82 -16.03
C TYR A 116 -9.00 9.44 -15.19
N SER A 117 -9.16 10.68 -14.73
CA SER A 117 -8.20 11.41 -13.90
C SER A 117 -6.79 11.53 -14.52
N PHE A 118 -6.71 11.74 -15.83
CA PHE A 118 -5.45 12.03 -16.52
C PHE A 118 -5.12 13.53 -16.48
N VAL A 119 -3.87 13.84 -16.15
CA VAL A 119 -3.30 15.17 -16.38
C VAL A 119 -2.83 15.23 -17.83
N THR A 120 -3.46 16.10 -18.61
CA THR A 120 -3.23 16.30 -20.04
C THR A 120 -3.05 17.79 -20.33
N PRO A 121 -2.67 18.20 -21.55
CA PRO A 121 -2.62 19.62 -21.90
C PRO A 121 -3.96 20.39 -21.75
N LEU A 122 -5.06 19.69 -21.45
CA LEU A 122 -6.39 20.27 -21.22
C LEU A 122 -6.80 20.28 -19.73
N THR A 123 -6.08 19.58 -18.87
CA THR A 123 -6.38 19.49 -17.43
C THR A 123 -5.18 19.93 -16.61
N SER A 124 -5.39 20.30 -15.36
CA SER A 124 -4.30 20.62 -14.44
C SER A 124 -4.63 20.04 -13.08
N MET A 125 -3.64 19.45 -12.44
CA MET A 125 -3.77 18.99 -11.07
C MET A 125 -3.45 20.15 -10.15
N VAL A 126 -4.46 20.63 -9.43
CA VAL A 126 -4.29 21.66 -8.41
C VAL A 126 -4.26 20.97 -7.06
N ALA A 127 -3.12 21.05 -6.37
CA ALA A 127 -3.01 20.62 -4.99
C ALA A 127 -3.47 21.77 -4.09
N THR A 128 -4.69 21.69 -3.56
CA THR A 128 -5.16 22.62 -2.53
C THR A 128 -4.78 22.07 -1.16
N LYS A 129 -4.20 22.92 -0.31
CA LYS A 129 -4.09 22.62 1.13
C LYS A 129 -5.52 22.63 1.68
N PRO A 130 -6.03 21.53 2.27
CA PRO A 130 -7.40 21.52 2.77
C PRO A 130 -7.54 22.56 3.88
N GLN A 131 -8.51 23.46 3.73
CA GLN A 131 -9.07 24.17 4.87
C GLN A 131 -9.89 23.14 5.65
N SER A 132 -9.71 23.12 6.96
CA SER A 132 -10.38 22.24 7.90
C SER A 132 -11.90 22.51 7.89
N ASP A 133 -12.63 21.83 7.03
CA ASP A 133 -14.09 21.80 7.04
C ASP A 133 -14.56 20.49 7.67
N GLU A 134 -15.00 20.60 8.92
CA GLU A 134 -15.78 19.57 9.62
C GLU A 134 -17.16 19.46 8.94
N GLY A 135 -17.39 18.34 8.26
CA GLY A 135 -18.70 17.95 7.70
C GLY A 135 -18.98 16.46 7.98
N PRO A 136 -20.19 16.10 8.45
CA PRO A 136 -20.49 14.76 8.94
C PRO A 136 -20.82 13.84 7.78
N GLY A 137 -19.88 12.99 7.39
CA GLY A 137 -20.09 12.08 6.26
C GLY A 137 -18.99 11.06 5.99
N ASP A 138 -17.81 11.23 6.57
CA ASP A 138 -16.81 10.16 6.61
C ASP A 138 -16.93 9.44 7.96
N THR A 139 -17.21 8.14 7.92
CA THR A 139 -16.61 7.23 8.90
C THR A 139 -15.10 7.24 8.68
N LEU A 140 -14.48 8.35 9.10
CA LEU A 140 -13.07 8.44 9.40
C LEU A 140 -12.82 7.34 10.42
N ILE A 141 -11.96 6.37 10.08
CA ILE A 141 -11.13 5.80 11.13
C ILE A 141 -10.16 6.93 11.46
N ALA A 142 -10.57 7.82 12.35
CA ALA A 142 -9.92 9.10 12.63
C ALA A 142 -8.59 8.97 13.39
N ASP A 143 -8.19 7.77 13.80
CA ASP A 143 -7.11 7.62 14.79
C ASP A 143 -6.05 6.57 14.39
N LYS A 144 -5.65 6.49 13.11
CA LYS A 144 -4.41 5.75 12.78
C LYS A 144 -3.24 6.48 13.44
N LEU A 145 -2.81 5.99 14.61
CA LEU A 145 -1.86 6.70 15.45
C LEU A 145 -0.41 6.36 15.12
N THR A 146 -0.12 5.07 14.95
CA THR A 146 1.24 4.60 14.72
C THR A 146 1.25 3.31 13.90
N GLU A 147 2.35 3.08 13.21
CA GLU A 147 2.61 1.84 12.48
C GLU A 147 4.08 1.46 12.50
N VAL A 148 4.32 0.19 12.21
CA VAL A 148 5.64 -0.29 11.78
C VAL A 148 5.51 -1.24 10.60
N ASP A 149 6.21 -0.91 9.52
CA ASP A 149 6.19 -1.67 8.27
C ASP A 149 7.50 -1.47 7.49
N GLY A 150 7.76 -2.30 6.49
CA GLY A 150 9.06 -2.29 5.81
C GLY A 150 10.20 -2.59 6.78
N ASP A 151 11.27 -1.80 6.81
CA ASP A 151 12.57 -2.33 7.24
C ASP A 151 13.26 -1.68 8.47
N PRO A 152 12.83 -2.04 9.70
CA PRO A 152 11.48 -1.74 10.15
C PRO A 152 11.36 -0.23 10.30
N HIS A 153 10.46 0.34 9.52
CA HIS A 153 10.20 1.76 9.49
C HIS A 153 8.98 2.07 10.35
N PHE A 154 9.17 2.90 11.36
CA PHE A 154 8.13 3.33 12.29
C PHE A 154 7.61 4.69 11.83
N ILE A 155 6.29 4.83 11.72
CA ILE A 155 5.64 6.11 11.46
C ILE A 155 4.70 6.40 12.62
N ILE A 156 4.86 7.58 13.22
CA ILE A 156 4.07 8.11 14.31
C ILE A 156 3.32 9.32 13.75
N ASN A 157 2.02 9.16 13.58
CA ASN A 157 1.15 10.26 13.18
C ASN A 157 0.91 11.14 14.41
N VAL A 158 0.99 12.46 14.24
CA VAL A 158 0.72 13.43 15.29
C VAL A 158 -0.44 14.33 14.81
N PRO A 159 -1.70 13.87 14.96
CA PRO A 159 -2.87 14.56 14.42
C PRO A 159 -2.99 16.01 14.91
N GLU A 160 -2.63 16.26 16.17
CA GLU A 160 -2.64 17.59 16.78
C GLU A 160 -1.76 18.61 16.04
N GLN A 161 -0.71 18.15 15.36
CA GLN A 161 0.20 18.98 14.58
C GLN A 161 0.02 18.82 13.06
N ASN A 162 -0.87 17.91 12.63
CA ASN A 162 -1.06 17.52 11.23
C ASN A 162 0.27 17.19 10.52
N ASP A 163 1.15 16.47 11.21
CA ASP A 163 2.45 16.05 10.70
C ASP A 163 2.82 14.66 11.26
N SER A 164 3.95 14.12 10.84
CA SER A 164 4.37 12.76 11.20
C SER A 164 5.86 12.70 11.53
N LEU A 165 6.19 11.85 12.50
CA LEU A 165 7.56 11.48 12.84
C LEU A 165 7.84 10.09 12.32
N CYS A 166 9.08 9.83 11.93
CA CYS A 166 9.44 8.52 11.43
C CYS A 166 10.88 8.14 11.76
N PHE A 167 11.14 6.87 12.01
CA PHE A 167 12.47 6.37 12.36
C PHE A 167 12.60 4.89 11.99
N ASN A 168 13.83 4.39 11.92
CA ASN A 168 14.09 2.96 11.72
C ASN A 168 14.60 2.34 13.01
N ILE A 169 14.38 1.05 13.26
CA ILE A 169 15.13 0.31 14.29
C ILE A 169 15.82 -0.88 13.65
N ASN A 170 17.13 -0.78 13.46
CA ASN A 170 17.89 -1.86 12.84
C ASN A 170 18.52 -2.76 13.91
N ASP A 171 18.28 -4.06 13.83
CA ASP A 171 18.89 -5.09 14.69
C ASP A 171 19.01 -6.40 13.89
N ALA A 172 19.57 -7.45 14.48
CA ALA A 172 19.72 -8.74 13.83
C ALA A 172 18.36 -9.40 13.55
N PRO A 173 18.24 -10.18 12.45
CA PRO A 173 17.12 -11.10 12.27
C PRO A 173 16.94 -12.03 13.46
N GLY A 174 15.70 -12.19 13.91
CA GLY A 174 15.33 -13.01 15.06
C GLY A 174 15.15 -12.22 16.35
N THR A 175 15.59 -10.96 16.39
CA THR A 175 15.36 -10.04 17.52
C THR A 175 13.86 -9.81 17.71
N ILE A 176 13.41 -9.86 18.97
CA ILE A 176 12.00 -9.67 19.33
C ILE A 176 11.86 -8.34 20.06
N PHE A 177 11.09 -7.43 19.50
CA PHE A 177 10.81 -6.12 20.07
C PHE A 177 9.44 -6.07 20.74
N ASN A 178 9.37 -5.40 21.88
CA ASN A 178 8.10 -4.98 22.47
C ASN A 178 7.59 -3.72 21.77
N LEU A 179 6.48 -3.87 21.06
CA LEU A 179 5.84 -2.78 20.31
C LEU A 179 4.86 -2.02 21.20
N VAL A 180 4.02 -2.76 21.93
CA VAL A 180 3.00 -2.21 22.82
C VAL A 180 2.96 -3.04 24.09
N ARG A 181 2.88 -2.39 25.24
CA ARG A 181 2.67 -2.99 26.54
C ARG A 181 1.82 -2.05 27.38
N ASP A 182 0.64 -2.50 27.71
CA ASP A 182 -0.22 -1.80 28.66
C ASP A 182 -0.55 -2.71 29.85
N PRO A 183 0.05 -2.44 31.03
CA PRO A 183 -0.14 -3.30 32.19
C PRO A 183 -1.57 -3.24 32.76
N LEU A 184 -2.33 -2.17 32.50
CA LEU A 184 -3.66 -2.01 33.08
C LEU A 184 -4.72 -2.91 32.43
N PRO A 185 -4.95 -2.93 31.11
CA PRO A 185 -5.75 -3.96 30.44
C PRO A 185 -4.99 -5.30 30.34
N GLY A 186 -3.66 -5.29 30.47
CA GLY A 186 -2.82 -6.49 30.35
C GLY A 186 -2.58 -6.87 28.89
N ILE A 187 -2.40 -5.87 28.03
CA ILE A 187 -2.16 -6.03 26.59
C ILE A 187 -0.66 -5.99 26.32
N VAL A 188 -0.18 -6.93 25.52
CA VAL A 188 1.22 -7.00 25.10
C VAL A 188 1.25 -7.34 23.61
N VAL A 189 1.99 -6.55 22.84
CA VAL A 189 2.28 -6.80 21.43
C VAL A 189 3.78 -6.84 21.25
N ASN A 190 4.28 -7.96 20.74
CA ASN A 190 5.69 -8.13 20.40
C ASN A 190 5.83 -8.53 18.92
N GLY A 191 6.90 -8.08 18.28
CA GLY A 191 7.25 -8.45 16.90
C GLY A 191 8.63 -9.06 16.83
N GLN A 192 8.78 -10.15 16.09
CA GLN A 192 10.06 -10.77 15.79
C GLN A 192 10.51 -10.42 14.38
N THR A 193 11.73 -9.92 14.25
CA THR A 193 12.33 -9.56 12.97
C THR A 193 12.77 -10.80 12.19
N ILE A 194 12.75 -10.69 10.87
CA ILE A 194 13.30 -11.63 9.90
C ILE A 194 14.15 -10.84 8.90
N GLY A 195 15.21 -11.44 8.38
CA GLY A 195 16.03 -10.83 7.35
C GLY A 195 15.64 -11.29 5.95
N ASP A 196 16.19 -10.64 4.93
CA ASP A 196 16.12 -11.10 3.54
C ASP A 196 16.58 -12.57 3.37
N LYS A 197 16.13 -13.25 2.29
CA LYS A 197 16.56 -14.62 1.93
C LYS A 197 18.04 -14.70 1.59
N LYS A 198 18.55 -13.67 0.93
CA LYS A 198 19.95 -13.55 0.54
C LYS A 198 20.38 -12.11 0.72
N VAL A 199 21.61 -11.94 1.21
CA VAL A 199 22.26 -10.65 1.33
C VAL A 199 23.59 -10.76 0.61
N ASP A 200 23.84 -9.85 -0.33
CA ASP A 200 25.12 -9.80 -1.03
C ASP A 200 26.23 -9.41 -0.05
N PRO A 201 27.44 -9.99 -0.15
CA PRO A 201 28.55 -9.65 0.74
C PRO A 201 28.84 -8.15 0.73
N GLY A 202 28.74 -7.51 1.90
CA GLY A 202 28.98 -6.07 2.06
C GLY A 202 27.72 -5.18 1.97
N SER A 203 26.56 -5.73 1.61
CA SER A 203 25.29 -5.01 1.64
C SER A 203 24.68 -4.98 3.05
N LYS A 204 23.94 -3.90 3.35
CA LYS A 204 23.16 -3.81 4.59
C LYS A 204 22.11 -4.93 4.61
N ILE A 205 22.01 -5.63 5.74
CA ILE A 205 20.92 -6.60 5.97
C ILE A 205 19.66 -5.80 6.26
N ASN A 206 18.64 -6.01 5.45
CA ASN A 206 17.31 -5.51 5.70
C ASN A 206 16.56 -6.46 6.66
N THR A 207 15.86 -5.90 7.65
CA THR A 207 15.00 -6.63 8.61
C THR A 207 13.55 -6.17 8.67
N TYR A 208 12.63 -7.10 8.50
CA TYR A 208 11.17 -6.91 8.52
C TYR A 208 10.53 -7.66 9.69
N PHE A 209 9.30 -7.35 10.10
CA PHE A 209 8.57 -8.23 11.03
C PHE A 209 8.02 -9.47 10.32
N GLY A 210 8.41 -10.66 10.78
CA GLY A 210 7.92 -11.94 10.22
C GLY A 210 6.90 -12.64 11.10
N ARG A 211 6.87 -12.29 12.38
CA ARG A 211 5.99 -12.88 13.39
C ARG A 211 5.59 -11.84 14.42
N LEU A 212 4.30 -11.79 14.74
CA LEU A 212 3.73 -10.93 15.76
C LEU A 212 3.02 -11.79 16.81
N GLY A 213 3.20 -11.42 18.08
CA GLY A 213 2.45 -11.99 19.20
C GLY A 213 1.60 -10.91 19.86
N ILE A 214 0.30 -11.15 19.97
CA ILE A 214 -0.63 -10.29 20.70
C ILE A 214 -1.21 -11.08 21.86
N VAL A 215 -1.03 -10.56 23.08
CA VAL A 215 -1.52 -11.19 24.31
C VAL A 215 -2.49 -10.25 24.99
N HIS A 216 -3.61 -10.81 25.45
CA HIS A 216 -4.48 -10.15 26.42
C HIS A 216 -4.53 -11.02 27.68
N GLN A 217 -3.70 -10.70 28.67
CA GLN A 217 -3.44 -11.53 29.85
C GLN A 217 -4.73 -11.82 30.64
N LYS A 218 -5.55 -10.79 30.88
CA LYS A 218 -6.81 -10.91 31.63
C LYS A 218 -7.88 -11.77 30.93
N LEU A 219 -7.84 -11.84 29.61
CA LEU A 219 -8.82 -12.58 28.80
C LEU A 219 -8.28 -13.97 28.39
N GLY A 220 -7.05 -14.31 28.78
CA GLY A 220 -6.41 -15.57 28.41
C GLY A 220 -6.28 -15.76 26.88
N LEU A 221 -6.15 -14.66 26.14
CA LEU A 221 -6.01 -14.66 24.68
C LEU A 221 -4.54 -14.54 24.32
N GLN A 222 -4.06 -15.42 23.44
CA GLN A 222 -2.77 -15.31 22.77
C GLN A 222 -2.97 -15.52 21.27
N LEU A 223 -2.54 -14.55 20.49
CA LEU A 223 -2.60 -14.56 19.04
C LEU A 223 -1.18 -14.58 18.50
N GLU A 224 -0.84 -15.59 17.73
CA GLU A 224 0.38 -15.66 16.95
C GLU A 224 0.06 -15.44 15.48
N VAL A 225 0.73 -14.47 14.87
CA VAL A 225 0.56 -14.15 13.46
C VAL A 225 1.91 -14.29 12.78
N THR A 226 1.99 -15.15 11.79
CA THR A 226 3.15 -15.33 10.92
C THR A 226 2.73 -15.07 9.49
N THR A 227 3.68 -14.95 8.58
CA THR A 227 3.41 -14.84 7.14
C THR A 227 2.68 -16.06 6.56
N GLN A 228 2.75 -17.23 7.23
CA GLN A 228 2.16 -18.49 6.75
C GLN A 228 0.84 -18.83 7.44
N SER A 229 0.69 -18.49 8.73
CA SER A 229 -0.41 -18.94 9.56
C SER A 229 -0.80 -17.92 10.63
N ILE A 230 -2.06 -17.98 11.03
CA ILE A 230 -2.62 -17.21 12.15
C ILE A 230 -3.12 -18.22 13.16
N THR A 231 -2.62 -18.19 14.39
CA THR A 231 -3.01 -19.13 15.45
C THR A 231 -3.52 -18.37 16.66
N VAL A 232 -4.66 -18.77 17.17
CA VAL A 232 -5.34 -18.16 18.32
C VAL A 232 -5.46 -19.21 19.41
N LEU A 233 -4.93 -18.91 20.59
CA LEU A 233 -5.15 -19.68 21.80
C LEU A 233 -6.06 -18.87 22.72
N GLN A 234 -7.22 -19.43 23.05
CA GLN A 234 -8.17 -18.81 23.95
C GLN A 234 -8.83 -19.86 24.84
N GLY A 235 -8.76 -19.66 26.16
CA GLY A 235 -9.38 -20.58 27.12
C GLY A 235 -8.88 -22.03 27.01
N GLY A 236 -7.63 -22.23 26.56
CA GLY A 236 -7.02 -23.56 26.35
C GLY A 236 -7.32 -24.20 24.99
N THR A 237 -8.22 -23.62 24.19
CA THR A 237 -8.52 -24.11 22.83
C THR A 237 -7.69 -23.35 21.81
N GLN A 238 -7.01 -24.09 20.93
CA GLN A 238 -6.22 -23.53 19.83
C GLN A 238 -7.03 -23.59 18.52
N THR A 239 -7.14 -22.47 17.84
CA THR A 239 -7.77 -22.33 16.52
C THR A 239 -6.79 -21.73 15.54
N SER A 240 -6.73 -22.25 14.31
CA SER A 240 -5.89 -21.71 13.24
C SER A 240 -6.72 -21.13 12.10
N LEU A 241 -6.31 -19.96 11.62
CA LEU A 241 -6.87 -19.28 10.46
C LEU A 241 -5.82 -19.25 9.34
N SER A 242 -6.32 -19.22 8.10
CA SER A 242 -5.48 -19.17 6.90
C SER A 242 -5.61 -17.82 6.23
N TRP A 243 -4.48 -17.25 5.81
CA TRP A 243 -4.44 -16.07 4.95
C TRP A 243 -5.15 -16.28 3.61
N SER A 244 -5.28 -17.52 3.12
CA SER A 244 -5.87 -17.81 1.81
C SER A 244 -7.41 -17.75 1.77
N LYS A 245 -8.06 -17.54 2.91
CA LYS A 245 -9.53 -17.50 3.03
C LYS A 245 -9.96 -16.30 3.86
N THR A 246 -11.01 -15.61 3.41
CA THR A 246 -11.69 -14.62 4.24
C THR A 246 -12.43 -15.35 5.35
N ALA A 247 -12.23 -14.91 6.60
CA ALA A 247 -12.81 -15.54 7.78
C ALA A 247 -13.07 -14.49 8.86
N SER A 248 -14.10 -14.70 9.69
CA SER A 248 -14.34 -13.89 10.88
C SER A 248 -14.59 -14.82 12.06
N LEU A 249 -13.86 -14.62 13.15
CA LEU A 249 -14.06 -15.29 14.43
C LEU A 249 -14.42 -14.25 15.47
N LYS A 250 -15.61 -14.43 16.05
CA LYS A 250 -16.13 -13.57 17.10
C LYS A 250 -16.23 -14.33 18.40
N TRP A 251 -15.65 -13.73 19.44
CA TRP A 251 -15.80 -14.13 20.82
C TRP A 251 -16.36 -12.97 21.64
N PRO A 252 -16.89 -13.24 22.84
CA PRO A 252 -17.32 -12.18 23.74
C PRO A 252 -16.24 -11.15 24.09
N SER A 253 -14.96 -11.53 23.94
CA SER A 253 -13.78 -10.75 24.34
C SER A 253 -12.91 -10.24 23.18
N ALA A 254 -13.13 -10.72 21.95
CA ALA A 254 -12.35 -10.33 20.78
C ALA A 254 -13.08 -10.65 19.47
N ASP A 255 -12.84 -9.85 18.43
CA ASP A 255 -13.23 -10.12 17.04
C ASP A 255 -11.98 -10.13 16.16
N LEU A 256 -11.81 -11.21 15.40
CA LEU A 256 -10.75 -11.38 14.41
C LEU A 256 -11.37 -11.47 13.03
N GLN A 257 -10.89 -10.63 12.11
CA GLN A 257 -11.35 -10.64 10.72
C GLN A 257 -10.16 -10.76 9.78
N VAL A 258 -10.07 -11.89 9.09
CA VAL A 258 -9.08 -12.14 8.04
C VAL A 258 -9.67 -11.73 6.70
N THR A 259 -8.98 -10.84 6.01
CA THR A 259 -9.21 -10.53 4.59
C THR A 259 -8.22 -11.32 3.76
N LYS A 260 -8.73 -12.17 2.86
CA LYS A 260 -7.92 -13.06 2.02
C LYS A 260 -6.72 -12.34 1.41
N ASP A 261 -5.54 -12.95 1.57
CA ASP A 261 -4.25 -12.53 1.02
C ASP A 261 -3.83 -11.09 1.37
N ARG A 262 -4.44 -10.46 2.39
CA ARG A 262 -4.27 -9.03 2.65
C ARG A 262 -3.97 -8.70 4.10
N SER A 263 -4.92 -8.92 5.00
CA SER A 263 -4.82 -8.36 6.36
C SER A 263 -5.64 -9.13 7.39
N LEU A 264 -5.22 -9.01 8.64
CA LEU A 264 -5.93 -9.47 9.82
C LEU A 264 -6.27 -8.24 10.67
N THR A 265 -7.56 -8.00 10.86
CA THR A 265 -8.06 -7.02 11.82
C THR A 265 -8.29 -7.70 13.16
N VAL A 266 -7.71 -7.14 14.22
CA VAL A 266 -7.83 -7.62 15.60
C VAL A 266 -8.53 -6.54 16.41
N THR A 267 -9.76 -6.83 16.84
CA THR A 267 -10.52 -5.95 17.74
C THR A 267 -10.59 -6.62 19.11
N LEU A 268 -9.90 -6.07 20.09
CA LEU A 268 -9.97 -6.54 21.47
C LEU A 268 -11.07 -5.75 22.18
N LYS A 269 -11.97 -6.45 22.90
CA LYS A 269 -13.10 -5.80 23.57
C LYS A 269 -12.61 -4.72 24.54
N ASP A 270 -13.27 -3.55 24.49
CA ASP A 270 -13.04 -2.41 25.39
C ASP A 270 -11.57 -1.95 25.46
N SER A 271 -10.80 -2.08 24.37
CA SER A 271 -9.37 -1.70 24.37
C SER A 271 -8.87 -1.11 23.06
N VAL A 272 -8.59 -1.95 22.06
CA VAL A 272 -7.70 -1.53 20.98
C VAL A 272 -8.03 -2.28 19.70
N LYS A 273 -7.89 -1.57 18.57
CA LYS A 273 -8.03 -2.15 17.24
C LYS A 273 -6.69 -2.10 16.52
N PHE A 274 -6.21 -3.28 16.16
CA PHE A 274 -5.00 -3.45 15.36
C PHE A 274 -5.33 -3.98 13.98
N VAL A 275 -4.50 -3.61 13.00
CA VAL A 275 -4.46 -4.28 11.71
C VAL A 275 -3.05 -4.80 11.47
N ILE A 276 -2.98 -6.06 11.05
CA ILE A 276 -1.75 -6.68 10.59
C ILE A 276 -1.87 -6.87 9.09
N VAL A 277 -0.98 -6.25 8.33
CA VAL A 277 -0.92 -6.35 6.86
C VAL A 277 0.06 -7.45 6.48
N LEU A 278 -0.32 -8.31 5.55
CA LEU A 278 0.55 -9.32 4.96
C LEU A 278 1.10 -8.80 3.63
N HIS A 279 2.41 -8.62 3.56
CA HIS A 279 3.13 -8.30 2.33
C HIS A 279 3.58 -9.57 1.66
N LYS A 280 2.96 -9.90 0.52
CA LYS A 280 3.31 -11.08 -0.28
C LYS A 280 4.37 -10.76 -1.30
N VAL A 281 5.46 -11.50 -1.22
CA VAL A 281 6.52 -11.52 -2.23
C VAL A 281 6.32 -12.75 -3.10
N TRP A 282 6.69 -12.65 -4.37
CA TRP A 282 6.71 -13.81 -5.25
C TRP A 282 7.54 -14.96 -4.66
N GLU A 283 6.99 -16.17 -4.65
CA GLU A 283 7.56 -17.31 -3.92
C GLU A 283 9.02 -17.62 -4.31
N LYS A 284 9.33 -17.55 -5.60
CA LYS A 284 10.68 -17.78 -6.15
C LYS A 284 11.57 -16.53 -6.15
N HIS A 285 11.15 -15.45 -5.49
CA HIS A 285 11.96 -14.24 -5.43
C HIS A 285 13.29 -14.53 -4.74
N PRO A 286 14.44 -14.18 -5.36
CA PRO A 286 15.76 -14.60 -4.88
C PRO A 286 16.22 -13.90 -3.60
N TYR A 287 15.75 -12.67 -3.35
CA TYR A 287 16.19 -11.82 -2.23
C TYR A 287 15.14 -11.64 -1.14
N HIS A 288 13.94 -11.13 -1.47
CA HIS A 288 12.89 -10.86 -0.50
C HIS A 288 12.01 -12.09 -0.17
N ARG A 289 11.33 -11.98 0.97
CA ARG A 289 10.33 -12.93 1.49
C ARG A 289 9.12 -12.16 2.02
N ASP A 290 8.01 -12.87 2.22
CA ASP A 290 6.83 -12.30 2.86
C ASP A 290 7.19 -11.70 4.22
N TYR A 291 6.49 -10.63 4.59
CA TYR A 291 6.62 -9.97 5.89
C TYR A 291 5.29 -9.36 6.33
N LEU A 292 5.28 -8.84 7.56
CA LEU A 292 4.10 -8.28 8.22
C LEU A 292 4.32 -6.81 8.55
N GLY A 293 3.29 -6.00 8.29
CA GLY A 293 3.15 -4.67 8.84
C GLY A 293 2.20 -4.67 10.03
N PHE A 294 2.43 -3.82 11.02
CA PHE A 294 1.59 -3.69 12.21
C PHE A 294 1.09 -2.25 12.37
N TYR A 295 -0.23 -2.10 12.49
CA TYR A 295 -0.92 -0.82 12.46
C TYR A 295 -1.85 -0.70 13.66
N THR A 296 -1.78 0.43 14.35
CA THR A 296 -2.71 0.76 15.43
C THR A 296 -3.77 1.72 14.91
N LEU A 297 -5.01 1.23 14.79
CA LEU A 297 -6.13 2.02 14.24
C LEU A 297 -6.87 2.82 15.30
N ASP A 298 -6.78 2.36 16.54
CA ASP A 298 -7.49 2.95 17.65
C ASP A 298 -6.80 2.56 18.96
N SER A 299 -6.28 3.56 19.68
CA SER A 299 -5.61 3.41 20.97
C SER A 299 -6.31 4.15 22.13
N HIS A 300 -7.48 4.75 21.94
CA HIS A 300 -8.06 5.66 22.94
C HIS A 300 -8.48 4.99 24.25
N LEU A 301 -8.64 3.65 24.26
CA LEU A 301 -8.94 2.88 25.48
C LEU A 301 -7.71 2.22 26.09
N LEU A 302 -6.51 2.49 25.57
CA LEU A 302 -5.26 2.15 26.25
C LEU A 302 -5.01 3.15 27.37
N SER A 303 -4.37 2.68 28.43
CA SER A 303 -4.18 3.44 29.64
C SER A 303 -3.02 4.43 29.52
N PRO A 304 -2.95 5.46 30.39
CA PRO A 304 -1.79 6.36 30.44
C PRO A 304 -0.46 5.68 30.77
N LYS A 305 -0.48 4.39 31.17
CA LYS A 305 0.72 3.58 31.44
C LYS A 305 1.16 2.73 30.25
N VAL A 306 0.47 2.83 29.12
CA VAL A 306 0.89 2.16 27.89
C VAL A 306 2.28 2.61 27.47
N HIS A 307 3.09 1.65 27.05
CA HIS A 307 4.47 1.86 26.67
C HIS A 307 4.86 0.87 25.56
N GLY A 308 6.11 0.95 25.10
CA GLY A 308 6.67 0.12 24.03
C GLY A 308 7.21 1.01 22.93
N LEU A 309 7.81 0.41 21.89
CA LEU A 309 8.33 1.19 20.77
C LEU A 309 7.26 2.05 20.08
N LEU A 310 6.02 1.57 20.02
CA LEU A 310 4.87 2.32 19.53
C LEU A 310 4.05 2.89 20.69
N GLY A 311 3.82 2.09 21.72
CA GLY A 311 2.89 2.42 22.80
C GLY A 311 3.22 3.71 23.55
N GLN A 312 4.49 4.10 23.64
CA GLN A 312 4.91 5.35 24.29
C GLN A 312 4.35 6.63 23.61
N PHE A 313 3.89 6.52 22.37
CA PHE A 313 3.35 7.65 21.59
C PHE A 313 1.81 7.72 21.64
N TYR A 314 1.13 6.77 22.31
CA TYR A 314 -0.33 6.71 22.32
C TYR A 314 -1.01 7.80 23.15
N ASN A 315 -0.26 8.45 24.03
CA ASN A 315 -0.72 9.60 24.81
C ASN A 315 -0.26 10.93 24.19
N GLY A 316 0.06 10.91 22.89
CA GLY A 316 0.56 12.08 22.15
C GLY A 316 2.06 12.32 22.32
N VAL A 317 2.60 13.09 21.38
CA VAL A 317 3.98 13.58 21.42
C VAL A 317 3.99 15.00 20.86
N HIS A 318 4.59 15.92 21.62
CA HIS A 318 4.76 17.29 21.19
C HIS A 318 6.20 17.52 20.73
N PHE A 319 6.35 18.15 19.58
CA PHE A 319 7.63 18.59 19.06
C PHE A 319 7.54 19.98 18.43
N GLU A 320 8.68 20.64 18.32
CA GLU A 320 8.86 21.92 17.62
C GLU A 320 9.93 21.73 16.55
N VAL A 321 9.72 22.34 15.38
CA VAL A 321 10.67 22.28 14.25
C VAL A 321 11.19 23.68 13.97
N GLY A 322 12.51 23.83 14.00
CA GLY A 322 13.21 25.05 13.66
C GLY A 322 13.26 25.32 12.15
N GLU A 323 14.10 26.28 11.76
CA GLU A 323 14.24 26.65 10.36
C GLU A 323 14.85 25.53 9.51
N LEU A 324 14.36 25.43 8.27
CA LEU A 324 14.87 24.47 7.29
C LEU A 324 16.24 24.90 6.79
N HIS A 325 17.15 23.94 6.70
CA HIS A 325 18.46 24.12 6.07
C HIS A 325 18.76 22.98 5.10
N ASN A 326 19.73 23.20 4.22
CA ASN A 326 20.12 22.18 3.25
C ASN A 326 20.68 20.96 3.99
N GLY A 327 20.11 19.79 3.71
CA GLY A 327 20.64 18.52 4.18
C GLY A 327 21.67 17.93 3.21
N ASP A 328 22.22 16.78 3.57
CA ASP A 328 23.22 16.06 2.77
C ASP A 328 22.67 15.51 1.45
N VAL A 329 21.34 15.36 1.36
CA VAL A 329 20.65 14.79 0.19
C VAL A 329 19.84 15.89 -0.51
N SER A 330 20.07 16.07 -1.82
CA SER A 330 19.25 16.97 -2.66
C SER A 330 17.76 16.66 -2.48
N ASP A 331 16.96 17.71 -2.34
CA ASP A 331 15.49 17.64 -2.16
C ASP A 331 15.01 17.04 -0.84
N LYS A 332 15.90 16.86 0.14
CA LYS A 332 15.55 16.50 1.53
C LYS A 332 16.15 17.52 2.50
N PRO A 333 15.41 18.58 2.87
CA PRO A 333 15.90 19.57 3.81
C PRO A 333 16.02 18.96 5.22
N ASP A 334 17.03 19.42 5.95
CA ASP A 334 17.20 19.12 7.36
C ASP A 334 16.63 20.25 8.22
N ALA A 335 16.32 19.92 9.47
CA ALA A 335 15.90 20.89 10.48
C ALA A 335 16.38 20.45 11.87
N THR A 336 16.38 21.40 12.80
CA THR A 336 16.54 21.12 14.23
C THR A 336 15.16 20.94 14.85
N MET A 337 14.92 19.80 15.50
CA MET A 337 13.67 19.48 16.18
C MET A 337 13.89 19.43 17.70
N ILE A 338 13.01 20.07 18.45
CA ILE A 338 12.95 19.94 19.92
C ILE A 338 11.78 19.00 20.26
N VAL A 339 12.07 17.85 20.85
CA VAL A 339 11.06 16.84 21.22
C VAL A 339 11.44 16.19 22.54
N LYS A 340 10.48 16.04 23.47
CA LYS A 340 10.71 15.48 24.81
C LYS A 340 11.93 16.09 25.55
N GLY A 341 12.21 17.39 25.34
CA GLY A 341 13.35 18.09 25.93
C GLY A 341 14.72 17.76 25.30
N SER A 342 14.75 17.02 24.20
CA SER A 342 15.95 16.73 23.40
C SER A 342 15.97 17.58 22.13
N GLU A 343 17.16 18.02 21.73
CA GLU A 343 17.40 18.69 20.46
C GLU A 343 17.98 17.67 19.46
N LEU A 344 17.28 17.46 18.34
CA LEU A 344 17.60 16.45 17.34
C LEU A 344 17.75 17.08 15.96
N SER A 345 18.74 16.63 15.20
CA SER A 345 18.76 16.87 13.76
C SER A 345 17.83 15.87 13.07
N VAL A 346 16.91 16.38 12.25
CA VAL A 346 15.91 15.59 11.52
C VAL A 346 15.92 15.94 10.05
N THR A 347 15.54 14.99 9.20
CA THR A 347 15.48 15.18 7.75
C THR A 347 14.05 15.05 7.25
N ARG A 348 13.56 15.98 6.43
CA ARG A 348 12.22 15.85 5.82
C ARG A 348 12.26 14.80 4.73
N GLY A 349 11.34 13.84 4.77
CA GLY A 349 11.26 12.76 3.80
C GLY A 349 9.84 12.28 3.54
N TRP A 350 9.77 11.25 2.70
CA TRP A 350 8.54 10.54 2.38
C TRP A 350 8.71 9.07 2.69
N GLN A 351 7.67 8.49 3.27
CA GLN A 351 7.60 7.08 3.63
C GLN A 351 6.32 6.47 3.09
N ARG A 352 6.24 5.14 3.06
CA ARG A 352 5.08 4.43 2.51
C ARG A 352 4.25 3.79 3.62
N ASP A 353 2.97 4.13 3.64
CA ASP A 353 1.93 3.51 4.47
C ASP A 353 1.15 2.51 3.62
N PHE A 354 1.07 1.26 4.03
CA PHE A 354 0.45 0.19 3.24
C PHE A 354 -0.92 -0.26 3.76
N LEU A 355 -1.54 0.45 4.72
CA LEU A 355 -2.80 0.05 5.33
C LEU A 355 -3.93 -0.11 4.29
N TRP A 356 -4.11 0.93 3.48
CA TRP A 356 -5.21 1.01 2.50
C TRP A 356 -4.83 0.46 1.14
N ASP A 357 -3.60 0.72 0.71
CA ASP A 357 -3.01 0.20 -0.52
C ASP A 357 -1.74 -0.60 -0.21
N VAL A 358 -1.91 -1.91 -0.01
CA VAL A 358 -0.79 -2.83 0.29
C VAL A 358 0.22 -2.91 -0.87
N LYS A 359 -0.16 -2.51 -2.09
CA LYS A 359 0.69 -2.65 -3.27
C LYS A 359 1.56 -1.43 -3.49
N ASN A 360 0.93 -0.25 -3.56
CA ASN A 360 1.66 0.98 -3.81
C ASN A 360 2.06 1.67 -2.52
N GLY A 361 1.24 1.58 -1.48
CA GLY A 361 1.39 2.39 -0.29
C GLY A 361 1.13 3.88 -0.57
N GLU A 362 0.54 4.55 0.41
CA GLU A 362 0.34 5.99 0.41
C GLU A 362 1.63 6.70 0.83
N ARG A 363 1.94 7.84 0.20
CA ARG A 363 3.12 8.63 0.54
C ARG A 363 2.82 9.51 1.74
N VAL A 364 3.40 9.17 2.88
CA VAL A 364 3.30 9.97 4.11
C VAL A 364 4.56 10.84 4.24
N PRO A 365 4.42 12.18 4.29
CA PRO A 365 5.55 13.03 4.58
C PRO A 365 5.87 12.97 6.08
N CYS A 366 7.14 12.83 6.45
CA CYS A 366 7.54 12.74 7.85
C CYS A 366 8.90 13.36 8.11
N TRP A 367 9.13 13.72 9.37
CA TRP A 367 10.45 14.04 9.88
C TRP A 367 11.16 12.75 10.26
N PHE A 368 12.30 12.49 9.62
CA PHE A 368 13.10 11.30 9.89
C PHE A 368 14.06 11.55 11.05
N ILE A 369 13.92 10.78 12.12
CA ILE A 369 14.81 10.78 13.28
C ILE A 369 15.90 9.72 13.06
N HIS A 370 17.14 10.17 13.06
CA HIS A 370 18.33 9.35 12.85
C HIS A 370 18.64 8.46 14.09
N ASN A 371 19.69 7.62 13.98
CA ASN A 371 20.25 6.86 15.11
C ASN A 371 19.24 6.01 15.87
N ASN A 372 18.45 5.22 15.14
CA ASN A 372 17.43 4.33 15.69
C ASN A 372 16.39 5.02 16.60
N GLY A 373 16.00 6.27 16.28
CA GLY A 373 15.02 7.03 17.05
C GLY A 373 15.56 7.62 18.36
N THR A 374 16.87 7.61 18.59
CA THR A 374 17.49 8.12 19.82
C THR A 374 17.05 9.56 20.11
N GLY A 375 16.60 9.82 21.34
CA GLY A 375 16.09 11.11 21.79
C GLY A 375 14.59 11.33 21.52
N LEU A 376 14.00 10.58 20.59
CA LEU A 376 12.54 10.50 20.43
C LEU A 376 11.95 9.36 21.27
N ILE A 377 12.56 8.17 21.21
CA ILE A 377 12.15 7.02 22.04
C ILE A 377 12.70 7.16 23.46
N ASP A 378 11.95 6.67 24.43
CA ASP A 378 12.40 6.62 25.82
C ASP A 378 13.48 5.53 25.96
N GLY A 379 14.69 5.91 26.37
CA GLY A 379 15.82 4.97 26.49
C GLY A 379 16.49 4.62 25.16
N ARG A 380 16.94 3.37 25.02
CA ARG A 380 17.59 2.84 23.81
C ARG A 380 16.73 1.76 23.17
N ALA A 381 16.88 1.55 21.86
CA ALA A 381 16.16 0.49 21.14
C ALA A 381 16.37 -0.91 21.76
N SER A 382 17.55 -1.17 22.34
CA SER A 382 17.87 -2.43 23.06
C SER A 382 17.00 -2.68 24.29
N ASP A 383 16.47 -1.62 24.92
CA ASP A 383 15.67 -1.72 26.14
C ASP A 383 14.29 -2.32 25.86
N TYR A 384 13.91 -2.40 24.58
CA TYR A 384 12.65 -2.98 24.10
C TYR A 384 12.81 -4.43 23.61
N ILE A 385 14.00 -5.02 23.72
CA ILE A 385 14.24 -6.40 23.29
C ILE A 385 13.74 -7.40 24.35
N VAL A 386 12.95 -8.37 23.93
CA VAL A 386 12.39 -9.43 24.79
C VAL A 386 12.85 -10.82 24.37
N SER A 387 12.83 -11.76 25.32
CA SER A 387 13.29 -13.14 25.12
C SER A 387 12.29 -14.06 24.41
N GLY A 388 11.04 -13.63 24.24
CA GLY A 388 10.01 -14.48 23.63
C GLY A 388 8.77 -13.71 23.17
N ILE A 389 8.10 -14.26 22.16
CA ILE A 389 6.98 -13.60 21.47
C ILE A 389 5.77 -13.28 22.40
N PHE A 390 5.59 -14.07 23.46
CA PHE A 390 4.54 -13.87 24.47
C PHE A 390 5.08 -13.45 25.85
N LYS A 391 6.36 -13.08 25.93
CA LYS A 391 6.97 -12.62 27.17
C LYS A 391 6.78 -11.11 27.33
N THR A 392 6.80 -10.67 28.58
CA THR A 392 6.90 -9.25 28.92
C THR A 392 8.34 -8.92 29.28
N ILE A 393 8.72 -7.65 29.08
CA ILE A 393 9.93 -7.06 29.67
C ILE A 393 9.84 -7.14 31.20
#